data_AF-A0A969I6J4-F1
#
_entry.id   AF-A0A969I6J4-F1
#
_cell.length_a   1.000
_cell.length_b   1.000
_cell.length_c   1.000
_cell.angle_alpha   90.00
_cell.angle_beta   90.00
_cell.angle_gamma   90.00
#
_symmetry.space_group_name_H-M   'P 1'
#
loop_
_entity.id
_entity.type
_entity.pdbx_description
1 polymer ?
#
loop_
_entity_poly.entity_id
_entity_poly.type
_entity_poly.pdbx_seq_one_letter_code
_entity_poly.pdbx_strand_id
1 'polypeptide(L)'
;KGVCRPDQPLQNLYATGVGDQMIRLPMGASDASLAPYHVDRGKLFVRERFGGHKLIDASVLMANIELTRFPVPSDEDHKATDDYPGLVRAADLIGQLSDPRYLQKITALFYEFEEIGTNAQLGYKTPGDLRANYPRFYWNAVYPYITTALRYLNLTQSGKQAVANLYSNVFRIEHDEAAASAA
;
A
#
# COMPACT_ATOMS: atom_id res chain seq x y z
N LYS A 1 5.63 6.73 -12.70
CA LYS A 1 5.07 7.47 -13.86
C LYS A 1 5.46 6.82 -15.19
N GLY A 2 4.73 7.07 -16.29
CA GLY A 2 5.17 6.75 -17.66
C GLY A 2 5.11 5.27 -18.04
N VAL A 3 4.21 4.52 -17.40
CA VAL A 3 4.13 3.05 -17.55
C VAL A 3 2.88 2.64 -18.34
N CYS A 4 1.78 3.37 -18.21
CA CYS A 4 0.56 3.10 -18.95
C CYS A 4 0.66 3.74 -20.34
N ARG A 5 0.13 3.10 -21.38
CA ARG A 5 0.24 3.58 -22.77
C ARG A 5 -0.26 5.03 -22.99
N PRO A 6 -1.33 5.52 -22.33
CA PRO A 6 -1.80 6.88 -22.50
C PRO A 6 -0.96 7.93 -21.76
N ASP A 7 -0.03 7.54 -20.87
CA ASP A 7 0.82 8.48 -20.15
C ASP A 7 1.62 9.35 -21.15
N GLN A 8 1.64 10.66 -20.93
CA GLN A 8 2.38 11.65 -21.73
C GLN A 8 3.37 12.40 -20.82
N PRO A 9 4.54 11.79 -20.48
CA PRO A 9 5.47 12.35 -19.50
C PRO A 9 5.96 13.75 -19.83
N LEU A 10 6.17 14.06 -21.12
CA LEU A 10 6.62 15.39 -21.58
C LEU A 10 5.61 16.51 -21.26
N GLN A 11 4.34 16.18 -21.07
CA GLN A 11 3.27 17.12 -20.72
C GLN A 11 2.84 17.03 -19.25
N ASN A 12 3.53 16.20 -18.46
CA ASN A 12 3.12 15.82 -17.10
C ASN A 12 1.67 15.33 -17.00
N LEU A 13 1.17 14.63 -18.02
CA LEU A 13 -0.20 14.14 -18.09
C LEU A 13 -0.21 12.60 -17.99
N TYR A 14 -0.95 12.05 -17.04
CA TYR A 14 -0.89 10.62 -16.70
C TYR A 14 -2.29 10.02 -16.59
N ALA A 15 -2.46 8.77 -17.00
CA ALA A 15 -3.74 8.07 -16.94
C ALA A 15 -4.17 7.83 -15.50
N THR A 16 -5.45 7.94 -15.20
CA THR A 16 -5.97 7.52 -13.88
C THR A 16 -6.29 6.04 -13.84
N GLY A 17 -6.42 5.39 -15.01
CA GLY A 17 -6.94 4.03 -15.14
C GLY A 17 -8.47 3.95 -15.13
N VAL A 18 -9.16 5.06 -14.85
CA VAL A 18 -10.64 5.17 -14.84
C VAL A 18 -11.11 5.74 -16.18
N GLY A 19 -11.55 4.86 -17.07
CA GLY A 19 -11.91 5.23 -18.45
C GLY A 19 -10.74 5.96 -19.15
N ASP A 20 -11.04 7.04 -19.86
CA ASP A 20 -10.06 7.89 -20.54
C ASP A 20 -9.59 9.08 -19.68
N GLN A 21 -9.88 9.07 -18.38
CA GLN A 21 -9.52 10.17 -17.50
C GLN A 21 -8.00 10.25 -17.30
N MET A 22 -7.47 11.46 -17.45
CA MET A 22 -6.07 11.79 -17.25
C MET A 22 -5.94 12.88 -16.18
N ILE A 23 -4.86 12.83 -15.40
CA ILE A 23 -4.49 13.86 -14.44
C ILE A 23 -3.20 14.56 -14.88
N ARG A 24 -3.19 15.89 -14.81
CA ARG A 24 -1.97 16.69 -15.00
C ARG A 24 -1.31 16.92 -13.65
N LEU A 25 -0.05 16.52 -13.53
CA LEU A 25 0.74 16.71 -12.31
C LEU A 25 1.57 17.98 -12.40
N PRO A 26 1.79 18.69 -11.28
CA PRO A 26 2.75 19.79 -11.22
C PRO A 26 4.16 19.33 -11.59
N MET A 27 4.96 20.25 -12.13
CA MET A 27 6.38 20.00 -12.34
C MET A 27 7.06 19.73 -10.99
N GLY A 28 7.90 18.68 -10.93
CA GLY A 28 8.59 18.27 -9.70
C GLY A 28 7.78 17.37 -8.77
N ALA A 29 6.50 17.11 -9.05
CA ALA A 29 5.72 16.11 -8.30
C ALA A 29 6.40 14.74 -8.36
N SER A 30 6.31 13.96 -7.29
CA SER A 30 6.79 12.58 -7.25
C SER A 30 5.75 11.58 -7.77
N ASP A 31 6.07 10.29 -7.77
CA ASP A 31 5.10 9.24 -8.09
C ASP A 31 3.98 9.12 -7.03
N ALA A 32 4.16 9.69 -5.83
CA ALA A 32 3.15 9.73 -4.78
C ALA A 32 1.84 10.40 -5.25
N SER A 33 1.92 11.43 -6.09
CA SER A 33 0.75 12.06 -6.73
C SER A 33 -0.19 11.09 -7.47
N LEU A 34 0.29 9.90 -7.85
CA LEU A 34 -0.52 8.87 -8.51
C LEU A 34 -1.05 7.80 -7.55
N ALA A 35 -0.69 7.86 -6.26
CA ALA A 35 -1.18 6.94 -5.24
C ALA A 35 -2.72 6.86 -5.18
N PRO A 36 -3.50 7.95 -5.34
CA PRO A 36 -4.98 7.84 -5.38
C PRO A 36 -5.51 6.96 -6.52
N TYR A 37 -4.72 6.71 -7.56
CA TYR A 37 -5.09 5.98 -8.76
C TYR A 37 -4.36 4.63 -8.91
N HIS A 38 -3.57 4.22 -7.92
CA HIS A 38 -2.62 3.12 -8.08
C HIS A 38 -3.27 1.78 -8.48
N VAL A 39 -4.44 1.45 -7.92
CA VAL A 39 -5.18 0.22 -8.26
C VAL A 39 -5.69 0.27 -9.69
N ASP A 40 -6.42 1.32 -10.06
CA ASP A 40 -7.01 1.46 -11.39
C ASP A 40 -5.91 1.55 -12.47
N ARG A 41 -4.83 2.28 -12.20
CA ARG A 41 -3.63 2.31 -13.06
C ARG A 41 -2.96 0.94 -13.15
N GLY A 42 -2.85 0.21 -12.06
CA GLY A 42 -2.30 -1.15 -12.03
C GLY A 42 -3.10 -2.11 -12.91
N LYS A 43 -4.43 -2.03 -12.85
CA LYS A 43 -5.33 -2.80 -13.72
C LYS A 43 -5.21 -2.40 -15.18
N LEU A 44 -5.13 -1.10 -15.48
CA LEU A 44 -4.90 -0.61 -16.84
C LEU A 44 -3.61 -1.19 -17.41
N PHE A 45 -2.50 -1.13 -16.65
CA PHE A 45 -1.22 -1.69 -17.04
C PHE A 45 -1.31 -3.21 -17.34
N VAL A 46 -1.96 -3.98 -16.45
CA VAL A 46 -2.15 -5.42 -16.65
C VAL A 46 -2.95 -5.69 -17.92
N ARG A 47 -4.06 -4.97 -18.15
CA ARG A 47 -4.87 -5.12 -19.36
C ARG A 47 -4.08 -4.81 -20.63
N GLU A 48 -3.35 -3.71 -20.64
CA GLU A 48 -2.54 -3.29 -21.79
C GLU A 48 -1.45 -4.31 -22.14
N ARG A 49 -0.86 -4.94 -21.13
CA ARG A 49 0.28 -5.85 -21.33
C ARG A 49 -0.12 -7.30 -21.52
N PHE A 50 -1.24 -7.74 -20.94
CA PHE A 50 -1.63 -9.14 -20.89
C PHE A 50 -3.03 -9.45 -21.43
N GLY A 51 -3.82 -8.47 -21.88
CA GLY A 51 -5.23 -8.65 -22.29
C GLY A 51 -5.49 -9.63 -23.46
N GLY A 52 -4.45 -10.07 -24.16
CA GLY A 52 -4.53 -11.13 -25.18
C GLY A 52 -3.46 -12.21 -25.02
N HIS A 53 -2.86 -12.32 -23.83
CA HIS A 53 -1.77 -13.25 -23.59
C HIS A 53 -2.29 -14.69 -23.42
N LYS A 54 -1.67 -15.66 -24.11
CA LYS A 54 -2.18 -17.05 -24.16
C LYS A 54 -2.12 -17.80 -22.83
N LEU A 55 -1.21 -17.40 -21.93
CA LEU A 55 -0.96 -18.11 -20.66
C LEU A 55 -1.33 -17.29 -19.42
N ILE A 56 -1.62 -15.99 -19.58
CA ILE A 56 -1.82 -15.09 -18.45
C ILE A 56 -3.23 -14.52 -18.60
N ASP A 57 -4.10 -14.85 -17.65
CA ASP A 57 -5.44 -14.27 -17.59
C ASP A 57 -5.37 -12.90 -16.91
N ALA A 58 -5.48 -11.85 -17.74
CA ALA A 58 -5.47 -10.47 -17.26
C ALA A 58 -6.65 -10.17 -16.33
N SER A 59 -7.81 -10.80 -16.53
CA SER A 59 -9.01 -10.58 -15.71
C SER A 59 -8.79 -11.09 -14.28
N VAL A 60 -8.17 -12.26 -14.14
CA VAL A 60 -7.81 -12.82 -12.83
C VAL A 60 -6.79 -11.94 -12.11
N LEU A 61 -5.74 -11.48 -12.81
CA LEU A 61 -4.76 -10.57 -12.21
C LEU A 61 -5.39 -9.25 -11.75
N MET A 62 -6.27 -8.67 -12.58
CA MET A 62 -6.98 -7.44 -12.24
C MET A 62 -7.94 -7.64 -11.06
N ALA A 63 -8.58 -8.80 -10.93
CA ALA A 63 -9.41 -9.14 -9.77
C ALA A 63 -8.56 -9.22 -8.49
N ASN A 64 -7.38 -9.84 -8.56
CA ASN A 64 -6.46 -9.92 -7.42
C ASN A 64 -5.93 -8.54 -7.00
N ILE A 65 -5.67 -7.63 -7.96
CA ILE A 65 -5.25 -6.25 -7.69
C ILE A 65 -6.37 -5.42 -7.04
N GLU A 66 -7.65 -5.74 -7.26
CA GLU A 66 -8.76 -4.93 -6.73
C GLU A 66 -8.76 -4.84 -5.20
N LEU A 67 -8.49 -5.94 -4.51
CA LEU A 67 -8.51 -5.94 -3.05
C LEU A 67 -7.32 -5.20 -2.43
N THR A 68 -6.35 -4.71 -3.21
CA THR A 68 -5.25 -3.89 -2.67
C THR A 68 -5.62 -2.42 -2.51
N ARG A 69 -6.89 -2.03 -2.76
CA ARG A 69 -7.37 -0.67 -2.45
C ARG A 69 -7.16 -0.36 -0.99
N PHE A 70 -6.55 0.80 -0.72
CA PHE A 70 -6.35 1.31 0.62
C PHE A 70 -6.82 2.77 0.75
N PRO A 71 -7.58 3.14 1.80
CA PRO A 71 -8.11 2.29 2.87
C PRO A 71 -9.04 1.19 2.35
N VAL A 72 -9.04 0.03 3.01
CA VAL A 72 -9.86 -1.12 2.56
C VAL A 72 -11.34 -0.72 2.60
N PRO A 73 -12.06 -0.80 1.47
CA PRO A 73 -13.50 -0.56 1.43
C PRO A 73 -14.24 -1.43 2.45
N SER A 74 -15.27 -0.87 3.08
CA SER A 74 -16.05 -1.55 4.12
C SER A 74 -17.13 -2.52 3.60
N ASP A 75 -16.98 -3.00 2.37
CA ASP A 75 -17.97 -3.90 1.76
C ASP A 75 -17.69 -5.38 2.10
N GLU A 76 -18.64 -6.26 1.76
CA GLU A 76 -18.51 -7.71 2.02
C GLU A 76 -17.40 -8.36 1.18
N ASP A 77 -17.20 -7.88 -0.06
CA ASP A 77 -16.25 -8.46 -1.01
C ASP A 77 -14.80 -8.34 -0.52
N HIS A 78 -14.51 -7.34 0.31
CA HIS A 78 -13.19 -7.12 0.89
C HIS A 78 -12.95 -7.90 2.21
N LYS A 79 -13.86 -8.76 2.68
CA LYS A 79 -13.65 -9.50 3.94
C LYS A 79 -12.84 -10.79 3.79
N ALA A 80 -12.76 -11.38 2.60
CA ALA A 80 -12.02 -12.63 2.38
C ALA A 80 -10.50 -12.44 2.62
N THR A 81 -9.86 -13.42 3.25
CA THR A 81 -8.41 -13.34 3.60
C THR A 81 -7.61 -14.57 3.18
N ASP A 82 -8.28 -15.60 2.68
CA ASP A 82 -7.71 -16.91 2.34
C ASP A 82 -7.79 -17.25 0.84
N ASP A 83 -8.43 -16.39 0.03
CA ASP A 83 -8.44 -16.46 -1.42
C ASP A 83 -7.29 -15.69 -2.07
N TYR A 84 -7.11 -15.81 -3.39
CA TYR A 84 -6.00 -15.15 -4.07
C TYR A 84 -6.01 -13.61 -3.94
N PRO A 85 -7.15 -12.91 -4.15
CA PRO A 85 -7.20 -11.47 -3.91
C PRO A 85 -6.86 -11.09 -2.46
N GLY A 86 -7.38 -11.81 -1.46
CA GLY A 86 -7.11 -11.56 -0.05
C GLY A 86 -5.63 -11.77 0.29
N LEU A 87 -5.00 -12.79 -0.27
CA LEU A 87 -3.56 -13.06 -0.09
C LEU A 87 -2.68 -12.03 -0.80
N VAL A 88 -3.10 -11.53 -1.97
CA VAL A 88 -2.38 -10.44 -2.67
C VAL A 88 -2.44 -9.14 -1.87
N ARG A 89 -3.62 -8.78 -1.32
CA ARG A 89 -3.72 -7.67 -0.37
C ARG A 89 -2.81 -7.86 0.84
N ALA A 90 -2.83 -9.06 1.44
CA ALA A 90 -1.99 -9.32 2.60
C ALA A 90 -0.49 -9.20 2.26
N ALA A 91 -0.08 -9.66 1.08
CA ALA A 91 1.29 -9.52 0.60
C ALA A 91 1.70 -8.05 0.39
N ASP A 92 0.82 -7.22 -0.16
CA ASP A 92 1.04 -5.78 -0.34
C ASP A 92 1.27 -5.08 1.01
N LEU A 93 0.37 -5.31 1.98
CA LEU A 93 0.46 -4.75 3.34
C LEU A 93 1.72 -5.25 4.07
N ILE A 94 1.96 -6.57 4.10
CA ILE A 94 3.11 -7.15 4.80
C ILE A 94 4.41 -6.70 4.15
N GLY A 95 4.47 -6.61 2.83
CA GLY A 95 5.67 -6.23 2.09
C GLY A 95 6.22 -4.87 2.51
N GLN A 96 5.35 -3.88 2.66
CA GLN A 96 5.74 -2.56 3.15
C GLN A 96 6.11 -2.58 4.63
N LEU A 97 5.31 -3.23 5.46
CA LEU A 97 5.39 -3.11 6.93
C LEU A 97 6.44 -4.01 7.56
N SER A 98 6.85 -5.09 6.88
CA SER A 98 7.92 -5.99 7.31
C SER A 98 9.32 -5.54 6.87
N ASP A 99 9.44 -4.41 6.17
CA ASP A 99 10.74 -3.86 5.82
C ASP A 99 11.52 -3.52 7.12
N PRO A 100 12.73 -4.07 7.34
CA PRO A 100 13.56 -3.72 8.49
C PRO A 100 13.87 -2.22 8.58
N ARG A 101 13.76 -1.49 7.47
CA ARG A 101 13.95 -0.05 7.36
C ARG A 101 12.65 0.76 7.37
N TYR A 102 11.50 0.12 7.61
CA TYR A 102 10.18 0.78 7.55
C TYR A 102 10.16 2.08 8.35
N LEU A 103 10.68 2.02 9.57
CA LEU A 103 10.65 3.15 10.49
C LEU A 103 11.62 4.29 10.14
N GLN A 104 12.68 4.02 9.37
CA GLN A 104 13.54 5.04 8.76
C GLN A 104 12.86 5.68 7.55
N LYS A 105 11.98 4.94 6.87
CA LYS A 105 11.23 5.40 5.68
C LYS A 105 9.98 6.22 6.03
N ILE A 106 9.51 6.18 7.28
CA ILE A 106 8.33 6.94 7.72
C ILE A 106 8.42 8.43 7.38
N THR A 107 9.60 9.05 7.49
CA THR A 107 9.76 10.46 7.12
C THR A 107 9.48 10.71 5.64
N ALA A 108 9.91 9.82 4.75
CA ALA A 108 9.60 9.92 3.33
C ALA A 108 8.11 9.70 3.08
N LEU A 109 7.52 8.68 3.71
CA LEU A 109 6.08 8.38 3.61
C LEU A 109 5.21 9.57 4.07
N PHE A 110 5.63 10.31 5.10
CA PHE A 110 4.95 11.52 5.54
C PHE A 110 4.89 12.58 4.42
N TYR A 111 5.97 12.78 3.67
CA TYR A 111 5.97 13.73 2.55
C TYR A 111 5.21 13.22 1.33
N GLU A 112 5.15 11.90 1.11
CA GLU A 112 4.27 11.30 0.11
C GLU A 112 2.79 11.58 0.45
N PHE A 113 2.41 11.44 1.72
CA PHE A 113 1.06 11.77 2.20
C PHE A 113 0.77 13.28 2.14
N GLU A 114 1.78 14.13 2.36
CA GLU A 114 1.65 15.58 2.22
C GLU A 114 1.34 15.96 0.77
N GLU A 115 2.06 15.36 -0.19
CA GLU A 115 1.91 15.65 -1.62
C GLU A 115 0.47 15.43 -2.14
N ILE A 116 -0.23 14.46 -1.56
CA ILE A 116 -1.61 14.11 -1.94
C ILE A 116 -2.66 14.60 -0.93
N GLY A 117 -2.26 15.38 0.09
CA GLY A 117 -3.15 15.94 1.10
C GLY A 117 -3.69 14.94 2.13
N THR A 118 -3.17 13.72 2.18
CA THR A 118 -3.57 12.69 3.16
C THR A 118 -3.22 13.09 4.58
N ASN A 119 -2.10 13.79 4.81
CA ASN A 119 -1.74 14.28 6.14
C ASN A 119 -2.82 15.18 6.74
N ALA A 120 -3.35 16.12 5.95
CA ALA A 120 -4.42 17.01 6.39
C ALA A 120 -5.71 16.25 6.75
N GLN A 121 -6.04 15.19 5.98
CA GLN A 121 -7.20 14.33 6.26
C GLN A 121 -7.03 13.51 7.55
N LEU A 122 -5.80 13.05 7.83
CA LEU A 122 -5.47 12.25 9.01
C LEU A 122 -5.09 13.10 10.23
N GLY A 123 -4.94 14.42 10.06
CA GLY A 123 -4.54 15.35 11.12
C GLY A 123 -3.05 15.30 11.47
N TYR A 124 -2.19 14.76 10.59
CA TYR A 124 -0.74 14.71 10.80
C TYR A 124 -0.10 16.05 10.45
N LYS A 125 0.78 16.55 11.32
CA LYS A 125 1.53 17.80 11.16
C LYS A 125 3.03 17.56 11.04
N THR A 126 3.51 16.45 11.57
CA THR A 126 4.92 16.08 11.57
C THR A 126 5.11 14.59 11.23
N PRO A 127 6.29 14.18 10.75
CA PRO A 127 6.63 12.76 10.62
C PRO A 127 6.47 11.97 11.92
N GLY A 128 6.61 12.65 13.08
CA GLY A 128 6.38 12.06 14.39
C GLY A 128 4.93 11.63 14.61
N ASP A 129 3.96 12.38 14.07
CA ASP A 129 2.53 12.03 14.21
C ASP A 129 2.19 10.75 13.45
N LEU A 130 2.75 10.59 12.23
CA LEU A 130 2.58 9.36 11.45
C LEU A 130 3.23 8.17 12.16
N ARG A 131 4.43 8.38 12.73
CA ARG A 131 5.14 7.37 13.52
C ARG A 131 4.34 6.94 14.75
N ALA A 132 3.88 7.89 15.56
CA ALA A 132 3.10 7.63 16.77
C ALA A 132 1.79 6.88 16.47
N ASN A 133 1.14 7.22 15.34
CA ASN A 133 -0.11 6.56 14.96
C ASN A 133 0.08 5.15 14.36
N TYR A 134 1.32 4.72 14.08
CA TYR A 134 1.59 3.47 13.37
C TYR A 134 1.03 2.21 14.07
N PRO A 135 1.16 2.01 15.40
CA PRO A 135 0.59 0.84 16.06
C PRO A 135 -0.94 0.78 15.92
N ARG A 136 -1.62 1.91 16.12
CA ARG A 136 -3.08 1.99 15.96
C ARG A 136 -3.50 1.67 14.52
N PHE A 137 -2.76 2.19 13.54
CA PHE A 137 -2.96 1.85 12.13
C PHE A 137 -2.79 0.35 11.87
N TYR A 138 -1.71 -0.25 12.39
CA TYR A 138 -1.43 -1.67 12.23
C TYR A 138 -2.58 -2.53 12.79
N TRP A 139 -2.95 -2.33 14.06
CA TRP A 139 -3.95 -3.18 14.70
C TRP A 139 -5.37 -3.00 14.14
N ASN A 140 -5.75 -1.77 13.79
CA ASN A 140 -7.12 -1.49 13.37
C ASN A 140 -7.35 -1.62 11.86
N ALA A 141 -6.33 -1.32 11.03
CA ALA A 141 -6.49 -1.25 9.58
C ALA A 141 -5.73 -2.34 8.82
N VAL A 142 -4.74 -3.00 9.43
CA VAL A 142 -3.90 -4.01 8.75
C VAL A 142 -4.12 -5.40 9.30
N TYR A 143 -3.97 -5.59 10.62
CA TYR A 143 -4.01 -6.89 11.28
C TYR A 143 -5.22 -7.75 10.89
N PRO A 144 -6.46 -7.22 10.81
CA PRO A 144 -7.63 -8.00 10.40
C PRO A 144 -7.49 -8.70 9.05
N TYR A 145 -6.73 -8.11 8.11
CA TYR A 145 -6.60 -8.59 6.74
C TYR A 145 -5.41 -9.50 6.49
N ILE A 146 -4.49 -9.64 7.45
CA ILE A 146 -3.23 -10.39 7.27
C ILE A 146 -3.17 -11.70 8.08
N THR A 147 -4.11 -11.93 9.00
CA THR A 147 -4.04 -13.06 9.96
C THR A 147 -3.87 -14.43 9.29
N THR A 148 -4.54 -14.68 8.16
CA THR A 148 -4.40 -15.92 7.39
C THR A 148 -3.01 -16.03 6.76
N ALA A 149 -2.53 -14.97 6.11
CA ALA A 149 -1.21 -14.95 5.49
C ALA A 149 -0.07 -15.14 6.51
N LEU A 150 -0.21 -14.62 7.74
CA LEU A 150 0.75 -14.86 8.82
C LEU A 150 0.91 -16.35 9.14
N ARG A 151 -0.17 -17.14 9.07
CA ARG A 151 -0.10 -18.61 9.27
C ARG A 151 0.73 -19.27 8.17
N TYR A 152 0.56 -18.85 6.92
CA TYR A 152 1.34 -19.38 5.80
C TYR A 152 2.82 -18.98 5.89
N LEU A 153 3.13 -17.75 6.28
CA LEU A 153 4.51 -17.29 6.45
C LEU A 153 5.26 -18.06 7.55
N ASN A 154 4.55 -18.57 8.56
CA ASN A 154 5.16 -19.39 9.61
C ASN A 154 5.64 -20.78 9.14
N LEU A 155 5.37 -21.17 7.89
CA LEU A 155 5.81 -22.46 7.34
C LEU A 155 7.27 -22.44 6.85
N THR A 156 7.84 -21.27 6.56
CA THR A 156 9.20 -21.15 6.01
C THR A 156 10.08 -20.24 6.87
N GLN A 157 11.40 -20.41 6.79
CA GLN A 157 12.32 -19.57 7.55
C GLN A 157 12.27 -18.09 7.10
N SER A 158 12.20 -17.87 5.79
CA SER A 158 12.07 -16.51 5.23
C SER A 158 10.74 -15.86 5.61
N GLY A 159 9.64 -16.63 5.62
CA GLY A 159 8.35 -16.13 6.07
C GLY A 159 8.35 -15.77 7.57
N LYS A 160 8.92 -16.61 8.43
CA LYS A 160 9.10 -16.29 9.86
C LYS A 160 9.93 -15.03 10.06
N GLN A 161 10.95 -14.78 9.24
CA GLN A 161 11.73 -13.55 9.31
C GLN A 161 10.89 -12.32 8.95
N ALA A 162 10.05 -12.40 7.91
CA ALA A 162 9.14 -11.31 7.55
C ALA A 162 8.15 -11.00 8.69
N VAL A 163 7.59 -12.03 9.31
CA VAL A 163 6.70 -11.90 10.49
C VAL A 163 7.45 -11.27 11.67
N ALA A 164 8.68 -11.70 11.95
CA ALA A 164 9.48 -11.13 13.02
C ALA A 164 9.79 -9.63 12.79
N ASN A 165 10.15 -9.25 11.56
CA ASN A 165 10.38 -7.84 11.23
C ASN A 165 9.12 -7.00 11.37
N LEU A 166 7.98 -7.52 10.91
CA LEU A 166 6.68 -6.85 11.02
C LEU A 166 6.35 -6.53 12.49
N TYR A 167 6.42 -7.53 13.37
CA TYR A 167 6.17 -7.33 14.79
C TYR A 167 7.23 -6.45 15.46
N SER A 168 8.50 -6.59 15.08
CA SER A 168 9.57 -5.74 15.61
C SER A 168 9.34 -4.26 15.30
N ASN A 169 8.80 -3.93 14.12
CA ASN A 169 8.49 -2.55 13.76
C ASN A 169 7.35 -1.98 14.64
N VAL A 170 6.28 -2.75 14.85
CA VAL A 170 5.14 -2.34 15.68
C VAL A 170 5.59 -2.19 17.14
N PHE A 171 6.22 -3.23 17.69
CA PHE A 171 6.68 -3.29 19.07
C PHE A 171 7.60 -2.12 19.43
N ARG A 172 8.53 -1.76 18.53
CA ARG A 172 9.47 -0.67 18.77
C ARG A 172 8.77 0.67 18.99
N ILE A 173 7.69 0.95 18.27
CA ILE A 173 6.95 2.20 18.44
C ILE A 173 6.15 2.19 19.74
N GLU A 174 5.44 1.10 20.02
CA GLU A 174 4.63 0.95 21.24
C GLU A 174 5.47 1.16 22.51
N HIS A 175 6.74 0.76 22.49
CA HIS A 175 7.64 0.86 23.64
C HIS A 175 8.50 2.14 23.65
N ASP A 176 8.71 2.80 22.51
CA ASP A 176 9.30 4.16 22.46
C ASP A 176 8.38 5.16 23.18
N GLU A 177 7.05 5.05 23.02
CA GLU A 177 6.06 5.92 23.66
C GLU A 177 5.94 5.69 25.17
N ALA A 178 5.97 4.43 25.62
CA ALA A 178 5.96 4.08 27.04
C ALA A 178 7.16 4.69 27.77
N ALA A 179 8.34 4.65 27.16
CA ALA A 179 9.55 5.27 27.72
C ALA A 179 9.48 6.80 27.77
N ALA A 180 8.87 7.45 26.76
CA ALA A 180 8.69 8.90 26.73
C ALA A 180 7.64 9.41 27.74
N SER A 181 6.63 8.60 28.07
CA SER A 181 5.61 8.94 29.09
C SER A 181 6.08 8.78 30.54
N ALA A 182 7.18 8.04 30.75
CA ALA A 182 7.76 7.76 32.06
C ALA A 182 8.93 8.70 32.44
N ALA A 183 9.31 9.62 31.54
CA ALA A 183 10.38 10.60 31.69
C ALA A 183 9.82 12.02 31.85
#